data_AF-A0A661MZN5-F1
#
_entry.id   AF-A0A661MZN5-F1
#
_cell.length_a   1.000
_cell.length_b   1.000
_cell.length_c   1.000
_cell.angle_alpha   90.00
_cell.angle_beta   90.00
_cell.angle_gamma   90.00
#
_symmetry.space_group_name_H-M   'P 1'
#
loop_
_entity.id
_entity.type
_entity.pdbx_description
1 polymer ?
#
loop_
_entity_poly.entity_id
_entity_poly.type
_entity_poly.pdbx_seq_one_letter_code
_entity_poly.pdbx_strand_id
1 'polypeptide(L)'
;MGLLGAFAWLEAAYPNVYYRSVQEDQALEWASFYSFFVAGGVFAIAASRQRRTSGALPWFLVGLSLFCVFVAMEEISWGQRVFGHRPPDYFLAENFQQELNLHNMASADVRMNAFRGIILGYGVLLPLFALIPFLRRFFDRIALVPPPIELTPSMFAMFWLHFWYPWKFTAEVVECALGFGFLFVAIANATRFSEGRGRSSLVRSVGLIALVAVLTFTTAWWSQNRQSGDPANLELAKIESEALGDDLETLGEAKGKLVITKCGIHKRVYTLVQKKDYARPLPDMSFVDLAERGLPEARAEFFLDPWNSPYWIRDRCDKKTGRRVVFVYSFGPNRMRDSSRWEIRGDDIGHYVVREPNP
;
A
#
# COMPACT_ATOMS: atom_id res chain seq x y z
N MET A 1 21.13 1.03 1.39
CA MET A 1 21.43 -0.14 2.24
C MET A 1 20.91 -0.04 3.67
N GLY A 2 21.08 1.09 4.38
CA GLY A 2 20.70 1.20 5.80
C GLY A 2 19.23 0.80 6.12
N LEU A 3 18.27 1.30 5.35
CA LEU A 3 16.85 0.97 5.53
C LEU A 3 16.57 -0.54 5.39
N LEU A 4 17.10 -1.16 4.33
CA LEU A 4 16.93 -2.60 4.08
C LEU A 4 17.47 -3.46 5.24
N GLY A 5 18.67 -3.13 5.72
CA GLY A 5 19.29 -3.82 6.86
C GLY A 5 18.52 -3.59 8.17
N ALA A 6 18.02 -2.38 8.40
CA ALA A 6 17.25 -2.06 9.59
C ALA A 6 15.93 -2.85 9.65
N PHE A 7 15.22 -2.97 8.52
CA PHE A 7 13.97 -3.74 8.47
C PHE A 7 14.20 -5.25 8.51
N ALA A 8 15.29 -5.75 7.92
CA ALA A 8 15.69 -7.15 8.10
C ALA A 8 15.99 -7.48 9.57
N TRP A 9 16.71 -6.59 10.27
CA TRP A 9 16.94 -6.74 11.70
C TRP A 9 15.65 -6.61 12.52
N LEU A 10 14.77 -5.67 12.18
CA LEU A 10 13.49 -5.47 12.86
C LEU A 10 12.59 -6.70 12.71
N GLU A 11 12.54 -7.33 11.54
CA GLU A 11 11.80 -8.56 11.31
C GLU A 11 12.34 -9.71 12.16
N ALA A 12 13.66 -9.87 12.22
CA ALA A 12 14.31 -10.93 12.97
C ALA A 12 14.22 -10.75 14.51
N ALA A 13 14.39 -9.52 15.01
CA ALA A 13 14.46 -9.22 16.43
C ALA A 13 13.09 -8.85 17.04
N TYR A 14 12.24 -8.16 16.28
CA TYR A 14 10.96 -7.60 16.73
C TYR A 14 9.85 -7.77 15.68
N PRO A 15 9.47 -9.01 15.32
CA PRO A 15 8.55 -9.29 14.21
C PRO A 15 7.18 -8.62 14.35
N ASN A 16 6.69 -8.39 15.57
CA ASN A 16 5.44 -7.67 15.81
C ASN A 16 5.56 -6.18 15.48
N VAL A 17 6.70 -5.55 15.80
CA VAL A 17 6.96 -4.14 15.48
C VAL A 17 7.15 -3.98 13.98
N TYR A 18 7.88 -4.90 13.35
CA TYR A 18 7.99 -4.98 11.89
C TYR A 18 6.62 -5.11 11.23
N TYR A 19 5.81 -6.08 11.67
CA TYR A 19 4.48 -6.30 11.09
C TYR A 19 3.61 -5.05 11.16
N ARG A 20 3.64 -4.33 12.29
CA ARG A 20 2.91 -3.07 12.45
C ARG A 20 3.47 -1.96 11.57
N SER A 21 4.79 -1.81 11.45
CA SER A 21 5.36 -0.71 10.69
C SER A 21 5.12 -0.80 9.18
N VAL A 22 4.83 -2.00 8.66
CA VAL A 22 4.53 -2.27 7.24
C VAL A 22 3.02 -2.29 6.92
N GLN A 23 2.12 -1.99 7.87
CA GLN A 23 0.69 -1.86 7.56
C GLN A 23 0.37 -0.53 6.85
N GLU A 24 -0.80 -0.46 6.22
CA GLU A 24 -1.35 0.75 5.61
C GLU A 24 -1.44 1.90 6.62
N ASP A 25 -1.31 3.15 6.15
CA ASP A 25 -1.34 4.38 6.94
C ASP A 25 -0.24 4.47 8.03
N GLN A 26 0.77 3.61 8.00
CA GLN A 26 1.91 3.60 8.94
C GLN A 26 3.13 4.33 8.39
N ALA A 27 4.15 4.47 9.24
CA ALA A 27 5.35 5.24 8.91
C ALA A 27 6.06 4.78 7.62
N LEU A 28 6.00 3.50 7.26
CA LEU A 28 6.67 3.02 6.03
C LEU A 28 5.97 3.54 4.77
N GLU A 29 4.64 3.43 4.69
CA GLU A 29 3.84 3.95 3.58
C GLU A 29 3.98 5.48 3.45
N TRP A 30 3.88 6.21 4.56
CA TRP A 30 4.09 7.65 4.56
C TRP A 30 5.52 8.02 4.13
N ALA A 31 6.53 7.22 4.46
CA ALA A 31 7.90 7.42 3.96
C ALA A 31 8.00 7.18 2.45
N SER A 32 7.35 6.13 1.92
CA SER A 32 7.24 5.90 0.48
C SER A 32 6.60 7.11 -0.21
N PHE A 33 5.41 7.53 0.26
CA PHE A 33 4.69 8.70 -0.24
C PHE A 33 5.58 9.95 -0.29
N TYR A 34 6.13 10.38 0.85
CA TYR A 34 6.89 11.63 0.92
C TYR A 34 8.21 11.56 0.15
N SER A 35 8.89 10.41 0.14
CA SER A 35 10.13 10.28 -0.61
C SER A 35 9.90 10.41 -2.12
N PHE A 36 8.88 9.77 -2.67
CA PHE A 36 8.48 9.95 -4.07
C PHE A 36 7.94 11.35 -4.36
N PHE A 37 7.06 11.89 -3.52
CA PHE A 37 6.46 13.20 -3.74
C PHE A 37 7.52 14.32 -3.75
N VAL A 38 8.43 14.30 -2.78
CA VAL A 38 9.55 15.26 -2.71
C VAL A 38 10.52 15.04 -3.88
N ALA A 39 10.82 13.79 -4.27
CA ALA A 39 11.63 13.51 -5.45
C ALA A 39 11.00 14.12 -6.71
N GLY A 40 9.68 13.99 -6.88
CA GLY A 40 8.91 14.57 -7.97
C GLY A 40 9.08 16.09 -8.06
N GLY A 41 8.95 16.80 -6.93
CA GLY A 41 9.18 18.25 -6.86
C GLY A 41 10.61 18.66 -7.18
N VAL A 42 11.60 17.90 -6.69
CA VAL A 42 13.03 18.15 -6.98
C VAL A 42 13.34 17.92 -8.46
N PHE A 43 12.77 16.88 -9.08
CA PHE A 43 12.90 16.65 -10.53
C PHE A 43 12.24 17.75 -11.36
N ALA A 44 11.07 18.27 -10.95
CA ALA A 44 10.42 19.40 -11.62
C ALA A 44 11.30 20.67 -11.60
N ILE A 45 11.92 20.96 -10.44
CA ILE A 45 12.87 22.07 -10.31
C ILE A 45 14.09 21.83 -11.21
N ALA A 46 14.64 20.61 -11.23
CA ALA A 46 15.77 20.25 -12.08
C ALA A 46 15.43 20.39 -13.58
N ALA A 47 14.24 19.96 -14.00
CA ALA A 47 13.74 20.11 -15.37
C ALA A 47 13.65 21.59 -15.79
N SER A 48 13.09 22.43 -14.92
CA SER A 48 13.00 23.88 -15.14
C SER A 48 14.38 24.52 -15.31
N ARG A 49 15.36 24.12 -14.48
CA ARG A 49 16.75 24.58 -14.58
C ARG A 49 17.43 24.11 -15.86
N GLN A 50 17.30 22.82 -16.20
CA GLN A 50 17.86 22.28 -17.45
C GLN A 50 17.35 23.04 -18.67
N ARG A 51 16.05 23.33 -18.72
CA ARG A 51 15.45 24.12 -19.82
C ARG A 51 16.06 25.52 -19.91
N ARG A 52 16.30 26.17 -18.77
CA ARG A 52 16.89 27.52 -18.71
C ARG A 52 18.37 27.53 -19.11
N THR A 53 19.14 26.53 -18.71
CA THR A 53 20.60 26.51 -18.92
C THR A 53 21.02 25.93 -20.28
N SER A 54 20.33 24.90 -20.76
CA SER A 54 20.70 24.18 -21.98
C SER A 54 19.78 24.46 -23.17
N GLY A 55 18.60 25.04 -22.96
CA GLY A 55 17.56 25.20 -23.99
C GLY A 55 16.91 23.90 -24.44
N ALA A 56 17.41 22.73 -24.02
CA ALA A 56 16.86 21.43 -24.38
C ALA A 56 15.48 21.19 -23.73
N LEU A 57 14.64 20.40 -24.40
CA LEU A 57 13.38 19.93 -23.83
C LEU A 57 13.69 18.93 -22.70
N PRO A 58 13.36 19.22 -21.43
CA PRO A 58 13.73 18.38 -20.29
C PRO A 58 12.77 17.20 -20.10
N TRP A 59 12.38 16.52 -21.19
CA TRP A 59 11.29 15.54 -21.21
C TRP A 59 11.53 14.40 -20.22
N PHE A 60 12.78 13.95 -20.05
CA PHE A 60 13.10 12.85 -19.16
C PHE A 60 12.93 13.24 -17.68
N LEU A 61 13.39 14.43 -17.29
CA LEU A 61 13.20 14.94 -15.92
C LEU A 61 11.73 15.26 -15.62
N VAL A 62 10.98 15.76 -16.60
CA VAL A 62 9.52 15.92 -16.49
C VAL A 62 8.86 14.55 -16.33
N GLY A 63 9.26 13.56 -17.12
CA GLY A 63 8.76 12.19 -17.02
C GLY A 63 9.02 11.56 -15.65
N LEU A 64 10.24 11.70 -15.12
CA LEU A 64 10.59 11.27 -13.77
C LEU A 64 9.77 11.99 -12.70
N SER A 65 9.55 13.30 -12.86
CA SER A 65 8.73 14.08 -11.94
C SER A 65 7.28 13.57 -11.89
N LEU A 66 6.66 13.41 -13.05
CA LEU A 66 5.29 12.88 -13.17
C LEU A 66 5.20 11.44 -12.66
N PHE A 67 6.16 10.60 -13.00
CA PHE A 67 6.25 9.23 -12.49
C PHE A 67 6.31 9.19 -10.97
N CYS A 68 7.19 9.98 -10.35
CA CYS A 68 7.31 10.01 -8.89
C CYS A 68 6.04 10.54 -8.21
N VAL A 69 5.40 11.59 -8.75
CA VAL A 69 4.13 12.09 -8.20
C VAL A 69 3.03 11.05 -8.35
N PHE A 70 2.96 10.37 -9.50
CA PHE A 70 2.00 9.30 -9.74
C PHE A 70 2.17 8.16 -8.73
N VAL A 71 3.40 7.64 -8.57
CA VAL A 71 3.69 6.57 -7.59
C VAL A 71 3.36 7.05 -6.17
N ALA A 72 3.72 8.27 -5.80
CA ALA A 72 3.36 8.81 -4.48
C ALA A 72 1.84 8.77 -4.26
N MET A 73 1.03 9.26 -5.21
CA MET A 73 -0.43 9.21 -5.06
C MET A 73 -0.97 7.78 -5.04
N GLU A 74 -0.38 6.86 -5.80
CA GLU A 74 -0.73 5.45 -5.78
C GLU A 74 -0.47 4.78 -4.42
N GLU A 75 0.61 5.14 -3.70
CA GLU A 75 0.94 4.61 -2.37
C GLU A 75 -0.13 4.91 -1.32
N ILE A 76 -0.85 6.03 -1.45
CA ILE A 76 -1.93 6.42 -0.51
C ILE A 76 -3.32 6.28 -1.11
N SER A 77 -3.46 5.48 -2.18
CA SER A 77 -4.72 5.25 -2.90
C SER A 77 -5.44 6.57 -3.25
N TRP A 78 -4.68 7.52 -3.81
CA TRP A 78 -5.13 8.86 -4.18
C TRP A 78 -5.79 9.65 -3.04
N GLY A 79 -5.38 9.39 -1.80
CA GLY A 79 -5.92 10.02 -0.61
C GLY A 79 -7.30 9.49 -0.20
N GLN A 80 -7.76 8.36 -0.76
CA GLN A 80 -8.99 7.67 -0.36
C GLN A 80 -9.11 7.58 1.16
N ARG A 81 -8.05 7.10 1.81
CA ARG A 81 -8.02 6.90 3.26
C ARG A 81 -7.99 8.19 4.05
N VAL A 82 -7.26 9.20 3.55
CA VAL A 82 -7.13 10.52 4.20
C VAL A 82 -8.44 11.29 4.19
N PHE A 83 -9.14 11.27 3.06
CA PHE A 83 -10.40 12.02 2.88
C PHE A 83 -11.64 11.18 3.16
N GLY A 84 -11.49 9.87 3.35
CA GLY A 84 -12.59 8.93 3.62
C GLY A 84 -13.57 8.76 2.47
N HIS A 85 -13.18 9.12 1.24
CA HIS A 85 -14.09 9.03 0.10
C HIS A 85 -14.16 7.60 -0.44
N ARG A 86 -15.32 7.24 -1.00
CA ARG A 86 -15.55 5.93 -1.63
C ARG A 86 -14.90 5.91 -3.03
N PRO A 87 -14.15 4.86 -3.41
CA PRO A 87 -13.71 4.66 -4.79
C PRO A 87 -14.89 4.49 -5.75
N PRO A 88 -14.73 4.80 -7.05
CA PRO A 88 -15.72 4.48 -8.07
C PRO A 88 -16.00 2.96 -8.16
N ASP A 89 -17.21 2.59 -8.53
CA ASP A 89 -17.67 1.19 -8.56
C ASP A 89 -16.75 0.26 -9.36
N TYR A 90 -16.18 0.75 -10.48
CA TYR A 90 -15.21 0.00 -11.27
C TYR A 90 -13.99 -0.44 -10.45
N PHE A 91 -13.44 0.45 -9.62
CA PHE A 91 -12.33 0.10 -8.72
C PHE A 91 -12.81 -0.86 -7.64
N LEU A 92 -13.98 -0.63 -7.04
CA LEU A 92 -14.51 -1.55 -6.02
C LEU A 92 -14.77 -2.96 -6.55
N ALA A 93 -15.11 -3.10 -7.83
CA ALA A 93 -15.35 -4.39 -8.48
C ALA A 93 -14.06 -5.11 -8.91
N GLU A 94 -13.16 -4.38 -9.57
CA GLU A 94 -12.02 -4.97 -10.30
C GLU A 94 -10.68 -4.84 -9.56
N ASN A 95 -10.53 -3.82 -8.70
CA ASN A 95 -9.30 -3.64 -7.94
C ASN A 95 -9.14 -4.76 -6.92
N PHE A 96 -7.97 -5.40 -6.90
CA PHE A 96 -7.70 -6.48 -5.95
C PHE A 96 -7.91 -6.03 -4.50
N GLN A 97 -7.61 -4.77 -4.17
CA GLN A 97 -7.74 -4.18 -2.85
C GLN A 97 -9.08 -3.50 -2.53
N GLN A 98 -9.98 -3.34 -3.51
CA GLN A 98 -11.15 -2.45 -3.43
C GLN A 98 -10.77 -1.01 -3.07
N GLU A 99 -9.66 -0.54 -3.64
CA GLU A 99 -9.11 0.79 -3.40
C GLU A 99 -8.99 1.59 -4.69
N LEU A 100 -8.94 2.92 -4.57
CA LEU A 100 -8.64 3.83 -5.67
C LEU A 100 -7.14 3.86 -5.91
N ASN A 101 -6.60 2.81 -6.53
CA ASN A 101 -5.24 2.80 -7.07
C ASN A 101 -5.21 1.96 -8.36
N LEU A 102 -4.35 2.31 -9.29
CA LEU A 102 -4.28 1.65 -10.59
C LEU A 102 -3.42 0.39 -10.53
N HIS A 103 -2.38 0.36 -9.70
CA HIS A 103 -1.50 -0.79 -9.67
C HIS A 103 -2.23 -2.06 -9.20
N ASN A 104 -3.18 -2.00 -8.27
CA ASN A 104 -3.92 -3.20 -7.84
C ASN A 104 -5.00 -3.69 -8.82
N MET A 105 -5.17 -3.01 -9.95
CA MET A 105 -5.96 -3.53 -11.08
C MET A 105 -5.18 -4.59 -11.87
N ALA A 106 -3.85 -4.53 -11.84
CA ALA A 106 -3.00 -5.50 -12.51
C ALA A 106 -2.79 -6.76 -11.66
N SER A 107 -2.52 -7.89 -12.32
CA SER A 107 -2.18 -9.12 -11.61
C SER A 107 -0.88 -8.94 -10.80
N ALA A 108 -0.75 -9.72 -9.72
CA ALA A 108 0.42 -9.68 -8.86
C ALA A 108 1.73 -9.87 -9.65
N ASP A 109 1.76 -10.81 -10.61
CA ASP A 109 2.94 -11.08 -11.43
C ASP A 109 3.33 -9.87 -12.31
N VAL A 110 2.34 -9.21 -12.92
CA VAL A 110 2.60 -8.02 -13.76
C VAL A 110 3.16 -6.90 -12.90
N ARG A 111 2.56 -6.63 -11.73
CA ARG A 111 3.08 -5.62 -10.79
C ARG A 111 4.50 -5.92 -10.35
N MET A 112 4.76 -7.14 -9.87
CA MET A 112 6.07 -7.54 -9.38
C MET A 112 7.14 -7.44 -10.47
N ASN A 113 6.81 -7.82 -11.70
CA ASN A 113 7.75 -7.76 -12.82
C ASN A 113 7.97 -6.32 -13.32
N ALA A 114 6.94 -5.49 -13.38
CA ALA A 114 7.07 -4.06 -13.70
C ALA A 114 7.99 -3.37 -12.69
N PHE A 115 7.78 -3.64 -11.40
CA PHE A 115 8.58 -3.10 -10.31
C PHE A 115 10.06 -3.52 -10.41
N ARG A 116 10.32 -4.82 -10.64
CA ARG A 116 11.69 -5.33 -10.92
C ARG A 116 12.33 -4.68 -12.14
N GLY A 117 11.55 -4.49 -13.21
CA GLY A 117 11.98 -3.84 -14.44
C GLY A 117 12.42 -2.40 -14.22
N ILE A 118 11.71 -1.64 -13.38
CA ILE A 118 12.10 -0.27 -13.01
C ILE A 118 13.42 -0.28 -12.24
N ILE A 119 13.55 -1.10 -11.19
CA ILE A 119 14.77 -1.15 -10.38
C ILE A 119 15.97 -1.57 -11.22
N LEU A 120 15.85 -2.66 -11.98
CA LEU A 120 16.95 -3.19 -12.79
C LEU A 120 17.24 -2.27 -13.98
N GLY A 121 16.23 -1.88 -14.75
CA GLY A 121 16.39 -1.06 -15.95
C GLY A 121 16.92 0.33 -15.64
N TYR A 122 16.22 1.08 -14.79
CA TYR A 122 16.60 2.45 -14.45
C TYR A 122 17.75 2.51 -13.44
N GLY A 123 17.66 1.76 -12.34
CA GLY A 123 18.59 1.85 -11.21
C GLY A 123 19.94 1.15 -11.42
N VAL A 124 20.00 0.17 -12.33
CA VAL A 124 21.20 -0.67 -12.53
C VAL A 124 21.73 -0.59 -13.96
N LEU A 125 20.94 -0.95 -14.97
CA LEU A 125 21.42 -1.07 -16.35
C LEU A 125 21.71 0.30 -16.98
N LEU A 126 20.83 1.28 -16.80
CA LEU A 126 20.98 2.61 -17.36
C LEU A 126 22.27 3.34 -16.94
N PRO A 127 22.65 3.41 -15.64
CA PRO A 127 23.91 4.03 -15.24
C PRO A 127 25.14 3.23 -15.72
N LEU A 128 25.06 1.90 -15.81
CA LEU A 128 26.14 1.07 -16.38
C LEU A 128 26.34 1.33 -17.87
N PHE A 129 25.26 1.43 -18.64
CA PHE A 129 25.32 1.80 -20.06
C PHE A 129 25.86 3.21 -20.27
N ALA A 130 25.60 4.13 -19.34
CA ALA A 130 26.14 5.49 -19.38
C ALA A 130 27.67 5.56 -19.18
N LEU A 131 28.33 4.45 -18.77
CA LEU A 131 29.80 4.35 -18.73
C LEU A 131 30.40 4.17 -20.13
N ILE A 132 29.61 3.72 -21.12
CA ILE A 132 30.06 3.50 -22.50
C ILE A 132 30.04 4.85 -23.24
N PRO A 133 31.18 5.38 -23.74
CA PRO A 133 31.25 6.75 -24.27
C PRO A 133 30.32 7.06 -25.44
N PHE A 134 30.03 6.08 -26.29
CA PHE A 134 29.07 6.24 -27.38
C PHE A 134 27.63 6.37 -26.87
N LEU A 135 27.22 5.52 -25.92
CA LEU A 135 25.89 5.59 -25.31
C LEU A 135 25.71 6.85 -24.47
N ARG A 136 26.75 7.28 -23.75
CA ARG A 136 26.75 8.54 -23.00
C ARG A 136 26.43 9.74 -23.91
N ARG A 137 27.14 9.85 -25.04
CA ARG A 137 26.89 10.91 -26.03
C ARG A 137 25.48 10.85 -26.60
N PHE A 138 24.95 9.64 -26.83
CA PHE A 138 23.58 9.44 -27.26
C PHE A 138 22.58 9.92 -26.19
N PHE A 139 22.76 9.53 -24.92
CA PHE A 139 21.90 9.95 -23.81
C PHE A 139 21.91 11.47 -23.63
N ASP A 140 23.08 12.11 -23.68
CA ASP A 140 23.20 13.57 -23.57
C ASP A 140 22.47 14.27 -24.74
N ARG A 141 22.55 13.73 -25.97
CA ARG A 141 21.84 14.26 -27.15
C ARG A 141 20.32 14.20 -27.00
N ILE A 142 19.79 13.12 -26.42
CA ILE A 142 18.36 12.96 -26.18
C ILE A 142 17.93 13.50 -24.80
N ALA A 143 18.80 14.18 -24.05
CA ALA A 143 18.53 14.66 -22.70
C ALA A 143 18.05 13.57 -21.70
N LEU A 144 18.46 12.32 -21.91
CA LEU A 144 18.21 11.22 -20.98
C LEU A 144 19.15 11.34 -19.77
N VAL A 145 18.60 11.22 -18.56
CA VAL A 145 19.36 11.48 -17.33
C VAL A 145 19.53 10.18 -16.54
N PRO A 146 20.67 9.49 -16.67
CA PRO A 146 20.93 8.29 -15.88
C PRO A 146 21.11 8.64 -14.40
N PRO A 147 20.72 7.74 -13.48
CA PRO A 147 21.02 7.92 -12.06
C PRO A 147 22.54 7.90 -11.81
N PRO A 148 23.01 8.44 -10.67
CA PRO A 148 24.41 8.32 -10.26
C PRO A 148 24.82 6.84 -10.10
N ILE A 149 26.01 6.49 -10.58
CA ILE A 149 26.54 5.11 -10.55
C ILE A 149 26.74 4.60 -9.11
N GLU A 150 26.94 5.52 -8.16
CA GLU A 150 27.12 5.25 -6.74
C GLU A 150 25.87 4.63 -6.10
N LEU A 151 24.68 4.85 -6.68
CA LEU A 151 23.43 4.26 -6.21
C LEU A 151 23.19 2.85 -6.75
N THR A 152 23.90 2.44 -7.81
CA THR A 152 23.71 1.14 -8.48
C THR A 152 23.84 -0.06 -7.54
N PRO A 153 24.81 -0.13 -6.60
CA PRO A 153 24.86 -1.25 -5.65
C PRO A 153 23.61 -1.35 -4.77
N SER A 154 23.07 -0.21 -4.31
CA SER A 154 21.82 -0.21 -3.51
C SER A 154 20.61 -0.63 -4.35
N MET A 155 20.52 -0.15 -5.60
CA MET A 155 19.47 -0.54 -6.55
C MET A 155 19.52 -2.04 -6.86
N PHE A 156 20.71 -2.59 -7.05
CA PHE A 156 20.89 -4.02 -7.28
C PHE A 156 20.49 -4.86 -6.06
N ALA A 157 20.83 -4.43 -4.84
CA ALA A 157 20.38 -5.12 -3.63
C ALA A 157 18.86 -5.07 -3.44
N MET A 158 18.21 -3.95 -3.78
CA MET A 158 16.74 -3.85 -3.82
C MET A 158 16.14 -4.85 -4.81
N PHE A 159 16.69 -4.92 -6.02
CA PHE A 159 16.27 -5.91 -7.02
C PHE A 159 16.41 -7.34 -6.49
N TRP A 160 17.56 -7.67 -5.89
CA TRP A 160 17.83 -9.01 -5.38
C TRP A 160 16.89 -9.39 -4.23
N LEU A 161 16.65 -8.48 -3.28
CA LEU A 161 15.70 -8.71 -2.18
C LEU A 161 14.27 -8.89 -2.70
N HIS A 162 13.83 -8.06 -3.64
CA HIS A 162 12.49 -8.19 -4.23
C HIS A 162 12.36 -9.44 -5.12
N PHE A 163 13.45 -9.91 -5.72
CA PHE A 163 13.48 -11.16 -6.48
C PHE A 163 13.39 -12.38 -5.55
N TRP A 164 14.23 -12.44 -4.52
CA TRP A 164 14.30 -13.56 -3.58
C TRP A 164 13.12 -13.61 -2.61
N TYR A 165 12.56 -12.45 -2.24
CA TYR A 165 11.45 -12.29 -1.31
C TYR A 165 11.64 -13.08 0.02
N PRO A 166 12.71 -12.79 0.78
CA PRO A 166 13.12 -13.56 1.95
C PRO A 166 12.10 -13.62 3.10
N TRP A 167 11.25 -12.59 3.27
CA TRP A 167 10.28 -12.53 4.36
C TRP A 167 8.97 -11.86 3.94
N LYS A 168 7.96 -11.89 4.81
CA LYS A 168 6.64 -11.34 4.49
C LYS A 168 6.70 -9.82 4.38
N PHE A 169 6.08 -9.24 3.36
CA PHE A 169 6.09 -7.79 3.10
C PHE A 169 7.47 -7.23 2.72
N THR A 170 8.37 -8.04 2.16
CA THR A 170 9.62 -7.50 1.59
C THR A 170 9.32 -6.45 0.50
N ALA A 171 8.23 -6.57 -0.26
CA ALA A 171 7.83 -5.58 -1.26
C ALA A 171 7.71 -4.16 -0.69
N GLU A 172 6.92 -3.98 0.38
CA GLU A 172 6.71 -2.68 1.06
C GLU A 172 8.03 -2.00 1.44
N VAL A 173 8.98 -2.78 1.98
CA VAL A 173 10.30 -2.27 2.39
C VAL A 173 11.12 -1.84 1.18
N VAL A 174 11.03 -2.59 0.07
CA VAL A 174 11.73 -2.25 -1.18
C VAL A 174 11.07 -1.05 -1.88
N GLU A 175 9.75 -0.92 -1.83
CA GLU A 175 8.99 0.25 -2.32
C GLU A 175 9.42 1.53 -1.62
N CYS A 176 9.48 1.51 -0.28
CA CYS A 176 10.02 2.63 0.48
C CYS A 176 11.49 2.92 0.14
N ALA A 177 12.33 1.88 0.07
CA ALA A 177 13.73 2.03 -0.31
C ALA A 177 13.90 2.61 -1.72
N LEU A 178 13.03 2.24 -2.66
CA LEU A 178 13.01 2.76 -4.02
C LEU A 178 12.63 4.24 -4.05
N GLY A 179 11.62 4.65 -3.27
CA GLY A 179 11.25 6.06 -3.11
C GLY A 179 12.42 6.92 -2.63
N PHE A 180 13.16 6.48 -1.61
CA PHE A 180 14.41 7.13 -1.20
C PHE A 180 15.49 7.08 -2.28
N GLY A 181 15.57 5.99 -3.05
CA GLY A 181 16.43 5.88 -4.22
C GLY A 181 16.15 6.98 -5.24
N PHE A 182 14.90 7.19 -5.63
CA PHE A 182 14.49 8.28 -6.53
C PHE A 182 14.77 9.66 -5.92
N LEU A 183 14.56 9.85 -4.61
CA LEU A 183 14.92 11.09 -3.93
C LEU A 183 16.42 11.39 -4.03
N PHE A 184 17.28 10.41 -3.79
CA PHE A 184 18.73 10.58 -3.93
C PHE A 184 19.14 10.86 -5.37
N VAL A 185 18.52 10.21 -6.35
CA VAL A 185 18.72 10.52 -7.77
C VAL A 185 18.28 11.95 -8.10
N ALA A 186 17.13 12.40 -7.58
CA ALA A 186 16.61 13.74 -7.79
C ALA A 186 17.56 14.80 -7.21
N ILE A 187 18.00 14.60 -5.97
CA ILE A 187 18.99 15.46 -5.30
C ILE A 187 20.28 15.53 -6.11
N ALA A 188 20.84 14.39 -6.52
CA ALA A 188 22.08 14.33 -7.29
C ALA A 188 21.98 14.98 -8.68
N ASN A 189 20.79 14.98 -9.30
CA ASN A 189 20.57 15.67 -10.57
C ASN A 189 20.27 17.17 -10.40
N ALA A 190 19.62 17.57 -9.32
CA ALA A 190 19.36 18.99 -9.04
C ALA A 190 20.65 19.79 -8.83
N THR A 191 21.72 19.15 -8.35
CA THR A 191 23.05 19.76 -8.20
C THR A 191 23.78 19.96 -9.54
N ARG A 192 23.54 19.09 -10.55
CA ARG A 192 24.13 19.20 -11.89
C ARG A 192 23.73 20.49 -12.61
N PHE A 193 22.56 21.04 -12.28
CA PHE A 193 22.02 22.26 -12.90
C PHE A 193 21.94 23.45 -11.93
N SER A 194 22.66 23.40 -10.79
CA SER A 194 22.68 24.46 -9.78
C SER A 194 24.01 25.22 -9.80
N GLU A 195 23.96 26.56 -9.77
CA GLU A 195 25.15 27.42 -9.93
C GLU A 195 26.04 27.54 -8.67
N GLY A 196 25.60 27.07 -7.49
CA GLY A 196 26.36 27.16 -6.23
C GLY A 196 26.97 25.82 -5.77
N ARG A 197 28.30 25.73 -5.63
CA ARG A 197 29.03 24.50 -5.23
C ARG A 197 29.10 24.27 -3.70
N GLY A 198 28.99 23.00 -3.31
CA GLY A 198 29.62 22.43 -2.10
C GLY A 198 28.74 22.35 -0.85
N ARG A 199 28.84 23.36 0.02
CA ARG A 199 28.28 23.30 1.38
C ARG A 199 26.76 23.53 1.43
N SER A 200 26.24 24.39 0.57
CA SER A 200 24.79 24.63 0.44
C SER A 200 24.04 23.42 -0.10
N SER A 201 24.70 22.59 -0.91
CA SER A 201 24.11 21.37 -1.48
C SER A 201 23.90 20.30 -0.42
N LEU A 202 24.91 20.01 0.41
CA LEU A 202 24.79 18.99 1.45
C LEU A 202 23.71 19.39 2.48
N VAL A 203 23.69 20.65 2.90
CA VAL A 203 22.68 21.17 3.84
C VAL A 203 21.27 21.04 3.25
N ARG A 204 21.08 21.34 1.97
CA ARG A 204 19.78 21.14 1.28
C ARG A 204 19.39 19.66 1.22
N SER A 205 20.32 18.77 0.90
CA SER A 205 20.06 17.32 0.85
C SER A 205 19.66 16.77 2.22
N VAL A 206 20.40 17.12 3.27
CA VAL A 206 20.08 16.74 4.66
C VAL A 206 18.74 17.34 5.08
N GLY A 207 18.48 18.60 4.73
CA GLY A 207 17.20 19.26 5.01
C GLY A 207 16.01 18.58 4.34
N LEU A 208 16.14 18.12 3.09
CA LEU A 208 15.07 17.38 2.40
C LEU A 208 14.81 16.01 3.03
N ILE A 209 15.86 15.27 3.40
CA ILE A 209 15.72 13.97 4.07
C ILE A 209 15.09 14.16 5.46
N ALA A 210 15.53 15.17 6.20
CA ALA A 210 14.95 15.51 7.50
C ALA A 210 13.48 15.94 7.37
N LEU A 211 13.13 16.71 6.33
CA LEU A 211 11.75 17.07 6.04
C LEU A 211 10.89 15.84 5.77
N VAL A 212 11.36 14.91 4.92
CA VAL A 212 10.65 13.65 4.66
C VAL A 212 10.44 12.89 5.96
N ALA A 213 11.49 12.72 6.77
CA ALA A 213 11.37 12.00 8.05
C ALA A 213 10.37 12.67 9.01
N VAL A 214 10.44 13.99 9.18
CA VAL A 214 9.49 14.74 10.03
C VAL A 214 8.07 14.55 9.52
N LEU A 215 7.83 14.79 8.24
CA LEU A 215 6.49 14.66 7.63
C LEU A 215 5.94 13.24 7.77
N THR A 216 6.78 12.23 7.56
CA THR A 216 6.42 10.83 7.74
C THR A 216 5.91 10.56 9.16
N PHE A 217 6.70 10.89 10.18
CA PHE A 217 6.32 10.58 11.55
C PHE A 217 5.17 11.47 12.05
N THR A 218 5.12 12.74 11.66
CA THR A 218 4.00 13.62 12.04
C THR A 218 2.69 13.17 11.40
N THR A 219 2.73 12.69 10.16
CA THR A 219 1.52 12.27 9.44
C THR A 219 1.07 10.88 9.87
N ALA A 220 2.00 9.95 10.11
CA ALA A 220 1.67 8.66 10.71
C ALA A 220 1.03 8.84 12.09
N TRP A 221 1.62 9.68 12.94
CA TRP A 221 1.05 10.03 14.25
C TRP A 221 -0.32 10.70 14.11
N TRP A 222 -0.44 11.71 13.23
CA TRP A 222 -1.71 12.40 13.01
C TRP A 222 -2.80 11.46 12.47
N SER A 223 -2.46 10.56 11.54
CA SER A 223 -3.36 9.55 11.00
C SER A 223 -3.87 8.65 12.13
N GLN A 224 -2.95 8.07 12.91
CA GLN A 224 -3.29 7.21 14.06
C GLN A 224 -4.16 7.93 15.10
N ASN A 225 -3.90 9.21 15.38
CA ASN A 225 -4.64 9.98 16.36
C ASN A 225 -6.00 10.48 15.86
N ARG A 226 -6.13 10.79 14.56
CA ARG A 226 -7.39 11.20 13.95
C ARG A 226 -8.35 10.03 13.76
N GLN A 227 -7.82 8.81 13.78
CA GLN A 227 -8.56 7.55 13.75
C GLN A 227 -9.21 7.17 15.09
N SER A 228 -9.38 8.09 16.05
CA SER A 228 -10.35 7.89 17.14
C SER A 228 -11.76 7.95 16.54
N GLY A 229 -12.32 6.79 16.21
CA GLY A 229 -13.55 6.67 15.43
C GLY A 229 -14.74 7.43 16.00
N ASP A 230 -15.55 8.03 15.11
CA ASP A 230 -16.88 8.54 15.46
C ASP A 230 -17.68 7.40 16.13
N PRO A 231 -18.20 7.60 17.36
CA PRO A 231 -19.03 6.61 18.04
C PRO A 231 -20.19 6.07 17.19
N ALA A 232 -20.76 6.91 16.31
CA ALA A 232 -21.81 6.48 15.39
C ALA A 232 -21.28 5.45 14.36
N ASN A 233 -20.09 5.67 13.79
CA ASN A 233 -19.46 4.74 12.87
C ASN A 233 -19.05 3.44 13.56
N LEU A 234 -18.56 3.52 14.81
CA LEU A 234 -18.24 2.31 15.59
C LEU A 234 -19.46 1.44 15.80
N GLU A 235 -20.61 2.06 16.13
CA GLU A 235 -21.85 1.33 16.35
C GLU A 235 -22.43 0.75 15.05
N LEU A 236 -22.42 1.53 13.97
CA LEU A 236 -22.80 1.05 12.64
C LEU A 236 -21.95 -0.15 12.22
N ALA A 237 -20.63 -0.08 12.42
CA ALA A 237 -19.73 -1.16 12.05
C ALA A 237 -20.03 -2.48 12.79
N LYS A 238 -20.49 -2.40 14.05
CA LYS A 238 -20.92 -3.59 14.82
C LYS A 238 -22.19 -4.18 14.23
N ILE A 239 -23.25 -3.37 14.07
CA ILE A 239 -24.54 -3.78 13.52
C ILE A 239 -24.34 -4.44 12.14
N GLU A 240 -23.56 -3.80 11.28
CA GLU A 240 -23.21 -4.30 9.95
C GLU A 240 -22.44 -5.62 10.02
N SER A 241 -21.47 -5.76 10.94
CA SER A 241 -20.72 -7.00 11.10
C SER A 241 -21.55 -8.15 11.69
N GLU A 242 -22.50 -7.86 12.57
CA GLU A 242 -23.46 -8.83 13.12
C GLU A 242 -24.36 -9.36 12.02
N ALA A 243 -24.97 -8.47 11.23
CA ALA A 243 -25.80 -8.85 10.09
C ALA A 243 -25.02 -9.71 9.07
N LEU A 244 -23.77 -9.37 8.76
CA LEU A 244 -22.92 -10.22 7.92
C LEU A 244 -22.65 -11.60 8.53
N GLY A 245 -22.58 -11.68 9.86
CA GLY A 245 -22.46 -12.93 10.59
C GLY A 245 -23.70 -13.81 10.42
N ASP A 246 -24.87 -13.23 10.73
CA ASP A 246 -26.18 -13.89 10.63
C ASP A 246 -26.45 -14.43 9.21
N ASP A 247 -26.09 -13.65 8.19
CA ASP A 247 -26.21 -14.06 6.78
C ASP A 247 -25.33 -15.28 6.46
N LEU A 248 -24.10 -15.32 7.00
CA LEU A 248 -23.18 -16.44 6.79
C LEU A 248 -23.62 -17.71 7.51
N GLU A 249 -24.23 -17.58 8.70
CA GLU A 249 -24.84 -18.70 9.42
C GLU A 249 -26.03 -19.26 8.64
N THR A 250 -26.96 -18.39 8.23
CA THR A 250 -28.14 -18.75 7.43
C THR A 250 -27.75 -19.49 6.14
N LEU A 251 -26.73 -18.99 5.43
CA LEU A 251 -26.20 -19.63 4.23
C LEU A 251 -25.53 -20.99 4.53
N GLY A 252 -24.93 -21.14 5.70
CA GLY A 252 -24.37 -22.39 6.20
C GLY A 252 -25.45 -23.44 6.45
N GLU A 253 -26.47 -23.06 7.22
CA GLU A 253 -27.62 -23.90 7.58
C GLU A 253 -28.36 -24.41 6.34
N ALA A 254 -28.62 -23.53 5.36
CA ALA A 254 -29.24 -23.90 4.09
C ALA A 254 -28.47 -24.96 3.30
N LYS A 255 -27.17 -25.14 3.58
CA LYS A 255 -26.29 -26.15 2.97
C LYS A 255 -25.94 -27.31 3.92
N GLY A 256 -26.56 -27.37 5.10
CA GLY A 256 -26.27 -28.38 6.13
C GLY A 256 -24.83 -28.31 6.63
N LYS A 257 -24.24 -27.11 6.70
CA LYS A 257 -22.86 -26.87 7.12
C LYS A 257 -22.81 -25.82 8.22
N LEU A 258 -21.79 -25.91 9.07
CA LEU A 258 -21.52 -24.88 10.08
C LEU A 258 -21.26 -23.49 9.48
N VAL A 259 -20.62 -23.43 8.31
CA VAL A 259 -20.42 -22.21 7.52
C VAL A 259 -20.13 -22.57 6.06
N ILE A 260 -20.45 -21.67 5.13
CA ILE A 260 -20.22 -21.86 3.69
C ILE A 260 -18.74 -21.85 3.27
N THR A 261 -17.88 -21.33 4.14
CA THR A 261 -16.46 -21.10 3.84
C THR A 261 -15.63 -22.37 3.98
N LYS A 262 -14.49 -22.38 3.28
CA LYS A 262 -13.46 -23.42 3.44
C LYS A 262 -12.42 -22.93 4.44
N CYS A 263 -11.93 -23.82 5.29
CA CYS A 263 -10.85 -23.49 6.22
C CYS A 263 -9.63 -22.91 5.49
N GLY A 264 -8.99 -21.92 6.14
CA GLY A 264 -7.76 -21.31 5.67
C GLY A 264 -7.99 -20.07 4.82
N ILE A 265 -9.21 -19.51 4.80
CA ILE A 265 -9.48 -18.26 4.09
C ILE A 265 -9.22 -17.04 4.96
N HIS A 266 -8.65 -16.02 4.33
CA HIS A 266 -8.67 -14.65 4.80
C HIS A 266 -8.84 -13.75 3.58
N LYS A 267 -10.06 -13.23 3.39
CA LYS A 267 -10.44 -12.52 2.16
C LYS A 267 -11.43 -11.40 2.47
N ARG A 268 -11.59 -10.47 1.53
CA ARG A 268 -12.69 -9.50 1.54
C ARG A 268 -14.02 -10.22 1.33
N VAL A 269 -15.08 -9.74 1.98
CA VAL A 269 -16.43 -10.32 1.89
C VAL A 269 -16.95 -10.24 0.46
N TYR A 270 -16.82 -9.08 -0.20
CA TYR A 270 -17.18 -8.91 -1.61
C TYR A 270 -16.54 -9.96 -2.53
N THR A 271 -15.22 -10.17 -2.37
CA THR A 271 -14.49 -11.19 -3.15
C THR A 271 -14.97 -12.61 -2.86
N LEU A 272 -15.37 -12.90 -1.61
CA LEU A 272 -15.94 -14.19 -1.27
C LEU A 272 -17.28 -14.36 -1.99
N VAL A 273 -18.20 -13.42 -1.81
CA VAL A 273 -19.61 -13.49 -2.27
C VAL A 273 -19.69 -13.53 -3.79
N GLN A 274 -19.02 -12.61 -4.48
CA GLN A 274 -19.12 -12.46 -5.94
C GLN A 274 -18.30 -13.51 -6.71
N LYS A 275 -17.05 -13.80 -6.33
CA LYS A 275 -16.17 -14.67 -7.14
C LYS A 275 -16.38 -16.18 -6.93
N LYS A 276 -17.27 -16.59 -6.03
CA LYS A 276 -17.53 -18.01 -5.74
C LYS A 276 -19.00 -18.40 -5.87
N ASP A 277 -19.80 -17.57 -6.54
CA ASP A 277 -21.24 -17.80 -6.75
C ASP A 277 -21.97 -18.17 -5.45
N TYR A 278 -21.53 -17.61 -4.30
CA TYR A 278 -22.36 -17.67 -3.09
C TYR A 278 -23.53 -16.70 -3.22
N ALA A 279 -23.43 -15.72 -4.14
CA ALA A 279 -24.50 -14.83 -4.57
C ALA A 279 -25.48 -15.55 -5.51
N ARG A 280 -26.55 -16.12 -4.94
CA ARG A 280 -27.84 -16.21 -5.62
C ARG A 280 -28.93 -15.85 -4.62
N PRO A 281 -29.85 -14.98 -5.06
CA PRO A 281 -29.86 -13.55 -4.76
C PRO A 281 -30.17 -13.25 -3.29
N LEU A 282 -29.88 -12.02 -2.86
CA LEU A 282 -29.90 -11.52 -1.49
C LEU A 282 -31.19 -10.80 -1.01
N PRO A 283 -32.42 -11.03 -1.52
CA PRO A 283 -33.55 -10.19 -1.13
C PRO A 283 -34.04 -10.43 0.30
N ASP A 284 -33.56 -11.48 0.99
CA ASP A 284 -34.01 -11.86 2.34
C ASP A 284 -32.84 -11.95 3.36
N MET A 285 -31.73 -11.24 3.12
CA MET A 285 -30.53 -11.28 3.97
C MET A 285 -30.41 -10.02 4.82
N SER A 286 -30.05 -10.22 6.09
CA SER A 286 -30.04 -9.21 7.15
C SER A 286 -29.13 -8.02 6.85
N PHE A 287 -28.01 -8.22 6.14
CA PHE A 287 -27.12 -7.11 5.76
C PHE A 287 -27.72 -6.24 4.66
N VAL A 288 -28.47 -6.84 3.73
CA VAL A 288 -29.15 -6.08 2.65
C VAL A 288 -30.34 -5.31 3.22
N ASP A 289 -31.05 -5.86 4.20
CA ASP A 289 -32.12 -5.15 4.93
C ASP A 289 -31.61 -3.87 5.61
N LEU A 290 -30.31 -3.78 5.95
CA LEU A 290 -29.72 -2.55 6.46
C LEU A 290 -29.78 -1.42 5.42
N ALA A 291 -29.72 -1.72 4.12
CA ALA A 291 -29.88 -0.71 3.07
C ALA A 291 -31.27 -0.06 3.12
N GLU A 292 -32.32 -0.87 3.34
CA GLU A 292 -33.68 -0.36 3.55
C GLU A 292 -33.81 0.47 4.84
N ARG A 293 -32.96 0.20 5.83
CA ARG A 293 -32.90 0.89 7.13
C ARG A 293 -31.95 2.09 7.16
N GLY A 294 -31.44 2.53 6.00
CA GLY A 294 -30.65 3.75 5.87
C GLY A 294 -29.14 3.56 5.69
N LEU A 295 -28.64 2.32 5.56
CA LEU A 295 -27.29 2.08 5.05
C LEU A 295 -27.22 2.55 3.60
N PRO A 296 -26.22 3.35 3.20
CA PRO A 296 -26.09 3.74 1.79
C PRO A 296 -25.93 2.51 0.89
N GLU A 297 -26.85 2.34 -0.07
CA GLU A 297 -26.87 1.21 -1.02
C GLU A 297 -25.50 0.98 -1.69
N ALA A 298 -24.85 2.09 -2.06
CA ALA A 298 -23.50 2.10 -2.63
C ALA A 298 -22.43 1.41 -1.75
N ARG A 299 -22.54 1.48 -0.41
CA ARG A 299 -21.63 0.76 0.49
C ARG A 299 -22.01 -0.70 0.63
N ALA A 300 -23.31 -0.98 0.71
CA ALA A 300 -23.85 -2.33 0.88
C ALA A 300 -23.44 -3.25 -0.29
N GLU A 301 -23.57 -2.76 -1.53
CA GLU A 301 -23.24 -3.52 -2.76
C GLU A 301 -21.81 -4.08 -2.76
N PHE A 302 -20.86 -3.33 -2.19
CA PHE A 302 -19.43 -3.69 -2.17
C PHE A 302 -18.93 -4.14 -0.80
N PHE A 303 -19.82 -4.35 0.17
CA PHE A 303 -19.51 -4.75 1.54
C PHE A 303 -18.46 -3.82 2.19
N LEU A 304 -18.72 -2.51 2.14
CA LEU A 304 -17.86 -1.49 2.70
C LEU A 304 -18.32 -1.05 4.09
N ASP A 305 -17.36 -1.00 5.02
CA ASP A 305 -17.53 -0.48 6.36
C ASP A 305 -17.76 1.05 6.39
N PRO A 306 -18.06 1.64 7.56
CA PRO A 306 -18.33 3.07 7.70
C PRO A 306 -17.19 4.01 7.27
N TRP A 307 -15.98 3.49 7.10
CA TRP A 307 -14.81 4.23 6.65
C TRP A 307 -14.46 3.96 5.19
N ASN A 308 -15.40 3.40 4.42
CA ASN A 308 -15.26 3.02 3.01
C ASN A 308 -14.10 2.02 2.79
N SER A 309 -13.85 1.16 3.77
CA SER A 309 -12.90 0.05 3.69
C SER A 309 -13.66 -1.29 3.59
N PRO A 310 -13.12 -2.29 2.91
CA PRO A 310 -13.85 -3.54 2.71
C PRO A 310 -13.92 -4.36 4.00
N TYR A 311 -15.08 -4.95 4.29
CA TYR A 311 -15.21 -5.98 5.31
C TYR A 311 -14.40 -7.23 4.93
N TRP A 312 -13.85 -7.88 5.95
CA TRP A 312 -13.06 -9.10 5.84
C TRP A 312 -13.75 -10.28 6.50
N ILE A 313 -13.44 -11.47 6.01
CA ILE A 313 -13.79 -12.74 6.65
C ILE A 313 -12.54 -13.57 6.88
N ARG A 314 -12.48 -14.19 8.05
CA ARG A 314 -11.43 -15.10 8.47
C ARG A 314 -12.05 -16.45 8.81
N ASP A 315 -11.55 -17.52 8.23
CA ASP A 315 -11.88 -18.90 8.60
C ASP A 315 -10.58 -19.65 8.88
N ARG A 316 -10.34 -19.95 10.16
CA ARG A 316 -9.16 -20.67 10.60
C ARG A 316 -9.57 -21.95 11.31
N CYS A 317 -8.97 -23.06 10.89
CA CYS A 317 -9.05 -24.33 11.60
C CYS A 317 -7.65 -24.82 11.99
N ASP A 318 -7.61 -25.57 13.09
CA ASP A 318 -6.47 -26.37 13.50
C ASP A 318 -6.89 -27.83 13.59
N LYS A 319 -6.32 -28.65 12.72
CA LYS A 319 -6.63 -30.08 12.63
C LYS A 319 -6.18 -30.87 13.87
N LYS A 320 -5.19 -30.38 14.61
CA LYS A 320 -4.65 -31.09 15.79
C LYS A 320 -5.56 -30.97 16.99
N THR A 321 -6.12 -29.79 17.20
CA THR A 321 -6.99 -29.47 18.32
C THR A 321 -8.47 -29.61 17.98
N GLY A 322 -8.81 -29.74 16.69
CA GLY A 322 -10.18 -29.69 16.21
C GLY A 322 -10.78 -28.29 16.16
N ARG A 323 -10.07 -27.27 16.70
CA ARG A 323 -10.57 -25.90 16.82
C ARG A 323 -10.85 -25.27 15.46
N ARG A 324 -12.06 -24.75 15.28
CA ARG A 324 -12.40 -23.83 14.20
C ARG A 324 -12.90 -22.49 14.71
N VAL A 325 -12.40 -21.42 14.12
CA VAL A 325 -12.84 -20.04 14.38
C VAL A 325 -13.14 -19.35 13.06
N VAL A 326 -14.32 -18.77 12.97
CA VAL A 326 -14.77 -17.99 11.82
C VAL A 326 -15.35 -16.67 12.32
N PHE A 327 -14.87 -15.56 11.75
CA PHE A 327 -15.40 -14.24 12.05
C PHE A 327 -15.34 -13.33 10.83
N VAL A 328 -16.30 -12.41 10.78
CA VAL A 328 -16.34 -11.26 9.87
C VAL A 328 -15.99 -10.00 10.63
N TYR A 329 -15.26 -9.08 10.01
CA TYR A 329 -14.77 -7.89 10.70
C TYR A 329 -14.34 -6.77 9.75
N SER A 330 -14.42 -5.54 10.26
CA SER A 330 -13.76 -4.35 9.73
C SER A 330 -12.44 -4.14 10.49
N PHE A 331 -11.45 -3.52 9.83
CA PHE A 331 -10.22 -3.06 10.51
C PHE A 331 -10.45 -1.82 11.39
N GLY A 332 -11.70 -1.43 11.58
CA GLY A 332 -12.06 -0.31 12.44
C GLY A 332 -11.52 1.02 11.93
N PRO A 333 -11.52 2.03 12.80
CA PRO A 333 -11.11 3.37 12.41
C PRO A 333 -9.60 3.48 12.19
N ASN A 334 -8.75 2.71 12.89
CA ASN A 334 -7.30 2.76 12.65
C ASN A 334 -6.85 2.06 11.35
N ARG A 335 -7.73 1.23 10.77
CA ARG A 335 -7.52 0.45 9.55
C ARG A 335 -6.29 -0.46 9.57
N MET A 336 -5.72 -0.66 10.75
CA MET A 336 -4.61 -1.56 11.00
C MET A 336 -5.16 -2.96 11.21
N ARG A 337 -4.47 -3.96 10.69
CA ARG A 337 -4.86 -5.35 10.97
C ARG A 337 -4.42 -5.76 12.38
N ASP A 338 -5.26 -5.51 13.37
CA ASP A 338 -5.02 -5.91 14.75
C ASP A 338 -5.42 -7.36 15.06
N SER A 339 -6.46 -7.85 14.40
CA SER A 339 -6.98 -9.21 14.60
C SER A 339 -5.94 -10.27 14.30
N SER A 340 -5.88 -11.26 15.19
CA SER A 340 -5.03 -12.44 15.04
C SER A 340 -5.68 -13.49 14.13
N ARG A 341 -5.09 -14.68 14.07
CA ARG A 341 -5.70 -15.81 13.34
C ARG A 341 -6.95 -16.37 14.02
N TRP A 342 -7.17 -16.03 15.29
CA TRP A 342 -8.11 -16.70 16.19
C TRP A 342 -9.03 -15.74 16.92
N GLU A 343 -8.71 -14.45 16.94
CA GLU A 343 -9.34 -13.47 17.80
C GLU A 343 -9.35 -12.10 17.12
N ILE A 344 -10.49 -11.43 17.22
CA ILE A 344 -10.64 -9.99 16.96
C ILE A 344 -9.95 -9.22 18.11
N ARG A 345 -9.11 -8.24 17.76
CA ARG A 345 -8.23 -7.52 18.70
C ARG A 345 -8.12 -6.05 18.31
N GLY A 346 -7.54 -5.24 19.20
CA GLY A 346 -7.32 -3.83 18.94
C GLY A 346 -8.65 -3.09 18.86
N ASP A 347 -8.80 -2.28 17.83
CA ASP A 347 -10.04 -1.59 17.48
C ASP A 347 -10.76 -2.21 16.27
N ASP A 348 -10.30 -3.38 15.79
CA ASP A 348 -11.06 -4.17 14.82
C ASP A 348 -12.46 -4.48 15.37
N ILE A 349 -13.47 -4.36 14.52
CA ILE A 349 -14.88 -4.51 14.88
C ILE A 349 -15.45 -5.65 14.08
N GLY A 350 -16.03 -6.66 14.75
CA GLY A 350 -16.54 -7.81 14.05
C GLY A 350 -17.37 -8.75 14.89
N HIS A 351 -17.86 -9.79 14.22
CA HIS A 351 -18.76 -10.79 14.75
C HIS A 351 -18.23 -12.20 14.48
N TYR A 352 -18.34 -13.09 15.48
CA TYR A 352 -17.94 -14.49 15.34
C TYR A 352 -19.11 -15.33 14.85
N VAL A 353 -18.95 -15.93 13.67
CA VAL A 353 -19.88 -16.91 13.07
C VAL A 353 -19.65 -18.30 13.68
N VAL A 354 -18.38 -18.62 13.94
CA VAL A 354 -18.01 -19.88 14.57
C VAL A 354 -16.97 -19.60 15.63
N ARG A 355 -17.27 -19.97 16.86
CA ARG A 355 -16.33 -19.88 17.97
C ARG A 355 -16.36 -21.16 18.78
N GLU A 356 -15.73 -22.20 18.24
CA GLU A 356 -15.52 -23.41 19.03
C GLU A 356 -14.56 -23.12 20.19
N PRO A 357 -14.88 -23.59 21.41
CA PRO A 357 -14.02 -23.37 22.57
C PRO A 357 -12.63 -23.96 22.30
N ASN A 358 -11.60 -23.33 22.90
CA ASN A 358 -10.30 -23.98 23.00
C ASN A 358 -10.49 -25.29 23.78
N PRO A 359 -10.03 -26.44 23.26
CA PRO A 359 -9.98 -27.67 24.05
C PRO A 359 -9.06 -27.53 25.27
#